data_AF-A0A2U3JZI0-F1
#
_entry.id   AF-A0A2U3JZI0-F1
#
_cell.length_a   1.000
_cell.length_b   1.000
_cell.length_c   1.000
_cell.angle_alpha   90.00
_cell.angle_beta   90.00
_cell.angle_gamma   90.00
#
_symmetry.space_group_name_H-M   'P 1'
#
loop_
_entity.id
_entity.type
_entity.pdbx_description
1 polymer ?
#
loop_
_entity_poly.entity_id
_entity_poly.type
_entity_poly.pdbx_seq_one_letter_code
_entity_poly.pdbx_strand_id
1 'polypeptide(L)'
;MAGGTTPDAVALAIWEAVHTDEPKLRYAVGADAEVMVAARDRLTAAEWAEWQSEPDDEKFLARAKEVFGADLYNPPSLNARRIV
;
A
#
# COMPACT_ATOMS: atom_id res chain seq x y z
N MET A 1 12.36 6.58 -8.98
CA MET A 1 10.99 7.05 -8.71
C MET A 1 11.07 8.29 -7.84
N ALA A 2 10.84 9.48 -8.39
CA ALA A 2 10.83 10.71 -7.60
C ALA A 2 9.56 10.75 -6.73
N GLY A 3 9.72 11.08 -5.44
CA GLY A 3 8.59 11.32 -4.51
C GLY A 3 8.01 10.09 -3.79
N GLY A 4 8.53 8.88 -4.04
CA GLY A 4 8.18 7.70 -3.23
C GLY A 4 8.73 7.77 -1.80
N THR A 5 8.22 6.91 -0.91
CA THR A 5 8.81 6.71 0.43
C THR A 5 10.29 6.34 0.29
N THR A 6 11.14 6.88 1.16
CA THR A 6 12.59 6.67 1.05
C THR A 6 12.98 5.24 1.43
N PRO A 7 14.06 4.69 0.82
CA PRO A 7 14.59 3.39 1.23
C PRO A 7 14.96 3.32 2.71
N ASP A 8 15.49 4.40 3.29
CA ASP A 8 15.83 4.47 4.72
C ASP A 8 14.62 4.26 5.63
N ALA A 9 13.46 4.82 5.27
CA ALA A 9 12.22 4.60 6.03
C ALA A 9 11.77 3.13 5.98
N VAL A 10 11.96 2.46 4.85
CA VAL A 10 11.71 1.02 4.70
C VAL A 10 12.70 0.20 5.54
N ALA A 11 13.99 0.55 5.48
CA ALA A 11 15.03 -0.14 6.25
C ALA A 11 14.78 -0.03 7.76
N LEU A 12 14.38 1.15 8.24
CA LEU A 12 14.03 1.37 9.64
C LEU A 12 12.84 0.51 10.06
N ALA A 13 11.75 0.49 9.28
CA ALA A 13 10.57 -0.32 9.59
C ALA A 13 10.89 -1.83 9.64
N ILE A 14 11.76 -2.32 8.75
CA ILE A 14 12.24 -3.71 8.79
C ILE A 14 13.05 -3.96 10.06
N TRP A 15 13.99 -3.05 10.39
CA TRP A 15 14.80 -3.18 11.60
C TRP A 15 13.93 -3.24 12.85
N GLU A 16 12.96 -2.33 12.99
CA GLU A 16 12.01 -2.31 14.11
C GLU A 16 11.17 -3.60 14.15
N ALA A 17 10.68 -4.07 13.01
CA ALA A 17 9.88 -5.29 12.93
C ALA A 17 10.65 -6.55 13.36
N VAL A 18 11.97 -6.60 13.15
CA VAL A 18 12.82 -7.73 13.56
C VAL A 18 13.21 -7.66 15.04
N HIS A 19 13.27 -6.46 15.63
CA HIS A 19 13.75 -6.25 17.00
C HIS A 19 12.64 -5.99 18.03
N THR A 20 11.37 -5.96 17.61
CA THR A 20 10.23 -5.76 18.51
C THR A 20 9.83 -7.05 19.23
N ASP A 21 9.48 -6.95 20.51
CA ASP A 21 8.82 -8.02 21.27
C ASP A 21 7.29 -8.05 21.02
N GLU A 22 6.76 -7.05 20.31
CA GLU A 22 5.34 -6.93 19.95
C GLU A 22 5.16 -6.96 18.42
N PRO A 23 5.26 -8.15 17.78
CA PRO A 23 5.18 -8.26 16.34
C PRO A 23 3.77 -7.95 15.83
N LYS A 24 3.69 -7.23 14.71
CA LYS A 24 2.45 -6.92 14.00
C LYS A 24 2.38 -7.69 12.69
N LEU A 25 1.17 -8.02 12.25
CA LEU A 25 0.97 -8.64 10.93
C LEU A 25 1.37 -7.71 9.77
N ARG A 26 1.27 -6.39 9.97
CA ARG A 26 1.54 -5.39 8.92
C ARG A 26 2.33 -4.21 9.49
N TYR A 27 3.38 -3.84 8.76
CA TYR A 27 4.18 -2.63 9.00
C TYR A 27 4.03 -1.73 7.76
N ALA A 28 3.10 -0.76 7.83
CA ALA A 28 2.88 0.16 6.72
C ALA A 28 4.03 1.16 6.62
N VAL A 29 4.58 1.33 5.41
CA VAL A 29 5.69 2.25 5.15
C VAL A 29 5.28 3.26 4.08
N GLY A 30 4.93 4.46 4.54
CA GLY A 30 4.50 5.57 3.69
C GLY A 30 2.99 5.63 3.41
N ALA A 31 2.57 6.76 2.86
CA ALA A 31 1.15 7.13 2.69
C ALA A 31 0.35 6.12 1.85
N ASP A 32 0.93 5.62 0.76
CA ASP A 32 0.29 4.65 -0.13
C ASP A 32 0.02 3.34 0.61
N ALA A 33 0.96 2.87 1.44
CA ALA A 33 0.81 1.65 2.23
C ALA A 33 -0.25 1.79 3.34
N GLU A 34 -0.35 2.95 3.99
CA GLU A 34 -1.41 3.25 4.97
C GLU A 34 -2.80 3.07 4.35
N VAL A 35 -3.01 3.60 3.14
CA VAL A 35 -4.26 3.47 2.40
C VAL A 35 -4.53 2.00 2.03
N MET A 36 -3.53 1.28 1.56
CA MET A 36 -3.68 -0.14 1.21
C MET A 36 -4.06 -1.00 2.42
N VAL A 37 -3.44 -0.79 3.58
CA VAL A 37 -3.78 -1.53 4.81
C VAL A 37 -5.23 -1.28 5.23
N ALA A 38 -5.65 -0.01 5.26
CA ALA A 38 -7.02 0.34 5.61
C ALA A 38 -8.04 -0.22 4.61
N ALA A 39 -7.70 -0.27 3.32
CA ALA A 39 -8.57 -0.85 2.29
C ALA A 39 -8.66 -2.37 2.40
N ARG A 40 -7.54 -3.05 2.71
CA ARG A 40 -7.52 -4.50 2.90
C ARG A 40 -8.48 -4.93 4.00
N ASP A 41 -8.60 -4.16 5.08
CA ASP A 41 -9.47 -4.51 6.21
C ASP A 41 -10.97 -4.35 5.90
N ARG A 42 -11.33 -3.68 4.81
CA ARG A 42 -12.72 -3.54 4.34
C ARG A 42 -13.16 -4.66 3.40
N LEU A 43 -12.24 -5.50 2.95
CA LEU A 43 -12.51 -6.57 1.99
C LEU A 43 -12.40 -7.94 2.65
N THR A 44 -13.28 -8.85 2.26
CA THR A 44 -13.11 -10.26 2.58
C THR A 44 -11.85 -10.80 1.91
N ALA A 45 -11.33 -11.93 2.42
CA ALA A 45 -10.19 -12.59 1.79
C ALA A 45 -10.48 -13.06 0.35
N ALA A 46 -11.73 -13.47 0.07
CA ALA A 46 -12.15 -13.91 -1.25
C ALA A 46 -12.19 -12.74 -2.25
N GLU A 47 -12.84 -11.63 -1.90
CA GLU A 47 -12.89 -10.43 -2.75
C GLU A 47 -11.48 -9.88 -3.05
N TRP A 48 -10.61 -9.91 -2.04
CA TRP A 48 -9.21 -9.51 -2.20
C TRP A 48 -8.47 -10.45 -3.16
N ALA A 49 -8.60 -11.76 -2.98
CA ALA A 49 -7.90 -12.75 -3.81
C ALA A 49 -8.40 -12.76 -5.26
N GLU A 50 -9.70 -12.62 -5.46
CA GLU A 50 -10.33 -12.54 -6.78
C GLU A 50 -9.78 -11.33 -7.55
N TRP A 51 -9.81 -10.14 -6.96
CA TRP A 51 -9.28 -8.94 -7.59
C TRP A 51 -7.77 -9.01 -7.84
N GLN A 52 -6.98 -9.49 -6.87
CA GLN A 52 -5.52 -9.62 -7.04
C GLN A 52 -5.12 -10.68 -8.08
N SER A 53 -6.07 -11.45 -8.59
CA SER A 53 -5.87 -12.44 -9.65
C SER A 53 -6.43 -11.98 -11.01
N GLU A 54 -6.94 -10.75 -11.13
CA GLU A 54 -7.44 -10.20 -12.39
C GLU A 54 -6.30 -10.07 -13.43
N PRO A 55 -6.37 -10.77 -14.58
CA PRO A 55 -5.31 -10.74 -15.59
C PRO A 55 -5.34 -9.50 -16.49
N ASP A 56 -6.44 -8.75 -16.52
CA ASP A 56 -6.57 -7.52 -17.30
C ASP A 56 -6.12 -6.31 -16.46
N ASP A 57 -4.96 -5.74 -16.81
CA ASP A 57 -4.36 -4.61 -16.10
C ASP A 57 -5.32 -3.41 -16.00
N GLU A 58 -6.13 -3.12 -17.02
CA GLU A 58 -7.05 -1.98 -16.98
C GLU A 58 -8.17 -2.21 -15.96
N LYS A 59 -8.71 -3.44 -15.90
CA LYS A 59 -9.71 -3.82 -14.90
C LYS A 59 -9.12 -3.84 -13.50
N PHE A 60 -7.90 -4.37 -13.36
CA PHE A 60 -7.18 -4.37 -12.10
C PHE A 60 -7.00 -2.94 -11.57
N LEU A 61 -6.52 -2.03 -12.40
CA LEU A 61 -6.28 -0.63 -12.03
C LEU A 61 -7.57 0.14 -11.74
N ALA A 62 -8.63 -0.11 -12.51
CA ALA A 62 -9.95 0.48 -12.24
C ALA A 62 -10.46 0.07 -10.85
N ARG A 63 -10.39 -1.23 -10.54
CA ARG A 63 -10.78 -1.76 -9.22
C ARG A 63 -9.84 -1.27 -8.11
N ALA A 64 -8.54 -1.15 -8.37
CA ALA A 64 -7.58 -0.58 -7.43
C ALA A 64 -7.99 0.82 -6.98
N LYS A 65 -8.28 1.69 -7.97
CA LYS A 65 -8.66 3.08 -7.72
C LYS A 65 -9.96 3.18 -6.92
N GLU A 66 -10.93 2.31 -7.19
CA GLU A 66 -12.17 2.22 -6.43
C GLU A 66 -11.91 1.79 -4.97
N VAL A 67 -11.18 0.69 -4.77
CA VAL A 67 -10.90 0.10 -3.44
C VAL A 67 -10.08 1.03 -2.56
N PHE A 68 -9.05 1.67 -3.14
CA PHE A 68 -8.16 2.58 -2.43
C PHE A 68 -8.69 4.01 -2.34
N GLY A 69 -9.67 4.39 -3.16
CA GLY A 69 -10.12 5.78 -3.27
C GLY A 69 -9.08 6.74 -3.86
N ALA A 70 -7.96 6.20 -4.36
CA ALA A 70 -6.85 6.92 -4.95
C ALA A 70 -6.12 6.03 -5.95
N ASP A 71 -5.49 6.64 -6.95
CA ASP A 71 -4.55 5.95 -7.82
C ASP A 71 -3.19 5.83 -7.10
N LEU A 72 -2.84 4.61 -6.72
CA LEU A 72 -1.59 4.24 -6.02
C LEU A 72 -0.55 3.60 -6.95
N TYR A 73 -0.95 3.16 -8.15
CA TYR A 73 -0.07 2.44 -9.07
C TYR A 73 0.52 3.36 -10.15
N ASN A 74 -0.08 4.53 -10.38
CA ASN A 74 0.45 5.56 -11.26
C ASN A 74 1.01 6.76 -10.48
N PRO A 75 2.10 7.39 -10.99
CA PRO A 75 2.68 8.57 -10.35
C PRO A 75 1.76 9.80 -10.44
N PRO A 76 1.94 10.79 -9.54
CA PRO A 76 2.85 10.76 -8.39
C PRO A 76 2.27 9.92 -7.24
N SER A 77 3.09 9.30 -6.40
CA SER A 77 2.63 8.58 -5.19
C SER A 77 1.89 9.51 -4.22
N LEU A 78 1.12 8.98 -3.27
CA LEU A 78 0.52 9.81 -2.23
C LEU A 78 1.59 10.49 -1.36
N ASN A 79 2.70 9.79 -1.12
CA ASN A 79 3.85 10.38 -0.43
C ASN A 79 4.36 11.66 -1.12
N ALA A 80 4.40 11.69 -2.46
CA ALA A 80 4.81 12.86 -3.24
C ALA A 80 3.77 13.98 -3.24
N ARG A 81 2.48 13.66 -3.03
CA ARG A 81 1.36 14.61 -3.01
C ARG A 81 1.20 15.29 -1.65
N ARG A 82 1.76 14.72 -0.58
CA ARG A 82 1.87 15.34 0.74
C ARG A 82 2.94 16.45 0.67
N ILE A 83 2.58 17.59 0.09
CA ILE A 83 3.40 18.82 0.21
C ILE A 83 3.37 19.20 1.70
N VAL A 84 4.56 19.29 2.31
CA VAL A 84 4.78 19.76 3.69
C VAL A 84 4.39 21.22 3.85
#